data_AF-F4P180-F1
#
_entry.id   AF-F4P180-F1
#
_cell.length_a   1.000
_cell.length_b   1.000
_cell.length_c   1.000
_cell.angle_alpha   90.00
_cell.angle_beta   90.00
_cell.angle_gamma   90.00
#
_symmetry.space_group_name_H-M   'P 1'
#
loop_
_entity.id
_entity.type
_entity.pdbx_description
1 polymer ?
#
loop_
_entity_poly.entity_id
_entity_poly.type
_entity_poly.pdbx_seq_one_letter_code
_entity_poly.pdbx_strand_id
1 'polypeptide(L)'
;MINDAFLQLILQASQFSKKQIVPETLKMDTSRMISFYNDWQDITILSSLLVIFRQAAGPKCISHMDEAKKMLWVLLNDSDTTMSHISLQVAHTAGKIREKPFTEKETEMVSSMMEKTLAPNSKLYDLIQKRVGENLKKVIVNGVTDKDMMGKHGLAQLETEVLDLGIRIRKVMELNRAVFGRLYIALLDDITAGADGVTSPSAAAVLSG
;
A
#
# COMPACT_ATOMS: atom_id res chain seq x y z
N MET A 1 10.51 -2.19 -15.80
CA MET A 1 9.78 -3.26 -16.55
C MET A 1 9.38 -4.45 -15.67
N ILE A 2 10.27 -5.38 -15.28
CA ILE A 2 9.85 -6.55 -14.46
C ILE A 2 9.38 -6.13 -13.06
N ASN A 3 10.06 -5.16 -12.44
CA ASN A 3 9.67 -4.66 -11.12
C ASN A 3 8.30 -3.98 -11.13
N ASP A 4 7.99 -3.24 -12.19
CA ASP A 4 6.69 -2.60 -12.36
C ASP A 4 5.58 -3.62 -12.58
N ALA A 5 5.84 -4.68 -13.35
CA ALA A 5 4.89 -5.75 -13.60
C ALA A 5 4.57 -6.54 -12.33
N PHE A 6 5.58 -6.87 -11.51
CA PHE A 6 5.35 -7.57 -10.25
C PHE A 6 4.61 -6.70 -9.24
N LEU A 7 4.93 -5.40 -9.18
CA LEU A 7 4.19 -4.49 -8.33
C LEU A 7 2.74 -4.35 -8.79
N GLN A 8 2.48 -4.22 -10.10
CA GLN A 8 1.12 -4.25 -10.64
C GLN A 8 0.39 -5.55 -10.29
N LEU A 9 1.11 -6.69 -10.29
CA LEU A 9 0.59 -7.98 -9.87
C LEU A 9 0.16 -7.96 -8.38
N ILE A 10 0.96 -7.37 -7.49
CA ILE A 10 0.62 -7.21 -6.06
C ILE A 10 -0.56 -6.24 -5.88
N LEU A 11 -0.54 -5.10 -6.57
CA LEU A 11 -1.60 -4.10 -6.49
C LEU A 11 -2.94 -4.62 -7.05
N GLN A 12 -2.89 -5.65 -7.89
CA GLN A 12 -4.05 -6.36 -8.44
C GLN A 12 -4.29 -7.73 -7.77
N ALA A 13 -3.58 -8.06 -6.67
CA ALA A 13 -3.65 -9.36 -5.97
C ALA A 13 -5.10 -9.80 -5.69
N SER A 14 -5.99 -8.86 -5.33
CA SER A 14 -7.40 -9.11 -5.06
C SER A 14 -8.22 -9.58 -6.28
N GLN A 15 -7.73 -9.36 -7.51
CA GLN A 15 -8.34 -9.87 -8.73
C GLN A 15 -7.87 -11.28 -9.10
N PHE A 16 -6.68 -11.69 -8.66
CA PHE A 16 -6.13 -13.02 -8.96
C PHE A 16 -6.82 -14.12 -8.17
N SER A 17 -7.35 -13.85 -6.97
CA SER A 17 -8.14 -14.83 -6.22
C SER A 17 -9.41 -15.28 -6.96
N LYS A 18 -9.86 -14.50 -7.95
CA LYS A 18 -11.06 -14.77 -8.76
C LYS A 18 -10.76 -15.50 -10.07
N LYS A 19 -9.48 -15.69 -10.45
CA LYS A 19 -9.10 -16.37 -11.70
C LYS A 19 -8.71 -17.82 -11.43
N GLN A 20 -9.29 -18.73 -12.23
CA GLN A 20 -9.22 -20.18 -12.01
C GLN A 20 -7.93 -20.84 -12.51
N ILE A 21 -7.16 -20.15 -13.37
CA ILE A 21 -5.93 -20.68 -13.96
C ILE A 21 -4.78 -19.76 -13.57
N VAL A 22 -4.02 -20.18 -12.56
CA VAL A 22 -2.81 -19.53 -12.08
C VAL A 22 -1.74 -20.62 -12.02
N PRO A 23 -0.52 -20.39 -12.55
CA PRO A 23 0.58 -21.36 -12.42
C PRO A 23 0.76 -21.78 -10.96
N GLU A 24 1.01 -23.06 -10.70
CA GLU A 24 1.04 -23.63 -9.35
C GLU A 24 1.97 -22.87 -8.39
N THR A 25 3.11 -22.40 -8.90
CA THR A 25 4.06 -21.55 -8.18
C THR A 25 3.45 -20.22 -7.73
N LEU A 26 2.67 -19.56 -8.60
CA LEU A 26 1.99 -18.31 -8.26
C LEU A 26 0.82 -18.56 -7.28
N LYS A 27 0.21 -19.75 -7.33
CA LYS A 27 -0.80 -20.18 -6.34
C LYS A 27 -0.20 -20.31 -4.94
N MET A 28 1.04 -20.79 -4.83
CA MET A 28 1.76 -20.84 -3.54
C MET A 28 2.11 -19.44 -3.01
N ASP A 29 2.48 -18.51 -3.88
CA ASP A 29 2.80 -17.12 -3.51
C ASP A 29 1.56 -16.23 -3.30
N THR A 30 0.37 -16.70 -3.67
CA THR A 30 -0.89 -15.92 -3.59
C THR A 30 -1.20 -15.48 -2.16
N SER A 31 -0.97 -16.32 -1.15
CA SER A 31 -1.19 -15.96 0.26
C SER A 31 -0.31 -14.79 0.70
N ARG A 32 0.96 -14.80 0.26
CA ARG A 32 1.93 -13.73 0.54
C ARG A 32 1.58 -12.44 -0.20
N MET A 33 1.13 -12.55 -1.45
CA MET A 33 0.65 -11.40 -2.22
C MET A 33 -0.59 -10.74 -1.61
N ILE A 34 -1.54 -11.55 -1.11
CA ILE A 34 -2.71 -11.04 -0.39
C ILE A 34 -2.27 -10.33 0.90
N SER A 35 -1.32 -10.88 1.65
CA SER A 35 -0.77 -10.21 2.83
C SER A 35 -0.14 -8.86 2.48
N PHE A 36 0.66 -8.77 1.40
CA PHE A 36 1.22 -7.48 0.97
C PHE A 36 0.16 -6.48 0.54
N TYR A 37 -0.91 -6.94 -0.10
CA TYR A 37 -2.03 -6.10 -0.49
C TYR A 37 -2.78 -5.56 0.74
N ASN A 38 -3.02 -6.40 1.75
CA ASN A 38 -3.66 -6.00 3.00
C ASN A 38 -2.79 -4.98 3.73
N ASP A 39 -1.48 -5.24 3.89
CA ASP A 39 -0.55 -4.31 4.52
C ASP A 39 -0.53 -2.95 3.79
N TRP A 40 -0.59 -2.98 2.45
CA TRP A 40 -0.67 -1.77 1.64
C TRP A 40 -1.98 -1.00 1.84
N GLN A 41 -3.11 -1.71 1.96
CA GLN A 41 -4.40 -1.12 2.29
C GLN A 41 -4.38 -0.50 3.69
N ASP A 42 -3.81 -1.17 4.68
CA ASP A 42 -3.72 -0.69 6.06
C ASP A 42 -2.90 0.61 6.14
N ILE A 43 -1.75 0.67 5.45
CA ILE A 43 -0.94 1.89 5.33
C ILE A 43 -1.74 3.01 4.67
N THR A 44 -2.54 2.69 3.65
CA THR A 44 -3.37 3.67 2.92
C THR A 44 -4.51 4.22 3.80
N ILE A 45 -5.18 3.35 4.56
CA ILE A 45 -6.25 3.71 5.50
C ILE A 45 -5.68 4.59 6.62
N LEU A 46 -4.56 4.16 7.21
CA LEU A 46 -3.88 4.92 8.26
C LEU A 46 -3.42 6.30 7.76
N SER A 47 -2.85 6.37 6.54
CA SER A 47 -2.49 7.64 5.92
C SER A 47 -3.70 8.56 5.73
N SER A 48 -4.82 8.00 5.28
CA SER A 48 -6.07 8.74 5.12
C SER A 48 -6.58 9.32 6.44
N LEU A 49 -6.53 8.53 7.51
CA LEU A 49 -6.91 8.96 8.84
C LEU A 49 -5.97 10.04 9.41
N LEU A 50 -4.66 9.93 9.18
CA LEU A 50 -3.69 10.96 9.57
C LEU A 50 -3.93 12.29 8.82
N VAL A 51 -4.32 12.23 7.56
CA VAL A 51 -4.70 13.41 6.77
C VAL A 51 -5.96 14.06 7.34
N ILE A 52 -6.97 13.29 7.73
CA ILE A 52 -8.18 13.80 8.39
C ILE A 52 -7.84 14.40 9.76
N PHE A 53 -7.01 13.70 10.55
CA PHE A 53 -6.55 14.17 11.85
C PHE A 53 -5.82 15.51 11.75
N ARG A 54 -4.92 15.66 10.78
CA ARG A 54 -4.21 16.92 10.52
C ARG A 54 -5.16 18.05 10.13
N GLN A 55 -6.19 17.77 9.33
CA GLN A 55 -7.21 18.75 8.97
C GLN A 55 -8.04 19.17 10.19
N ALA A 56 -8.37 18.24 11.09
CA ALA A 56 -9.14 18.51 12.30
C ALA A 56 -8.32 19.28 13.37
N ALA A 57 -7.09 18.85 13.64
CA ALA A 57 -6.23 19.41 14.69
C ALA A 57 -5.54 20.73 14.29
N GLY A 58 -5.44 21.02 12.99
CA GLY A 58 -4.83 22.26 12.49
C GLY A 58 -3.29 22.27 12.57
N PRO A 59 -2.64 23.45 12.41
CA PRO A 59 -1.19 23.55 12.23
C PRO A 59 -0.36 23.21 13.48
N LYS A 60 -0.95 23.28 14.69
CA LYS A 60 -0.30 22.88 15.96
C LYS A 60 -0.07 21.36 16.08
N CYS A 61 -0.65 20.58 15.17
CA CYS A 61 -0.66 19.13 15.20
C CYS A 61 0.71 18.47 14.91
N ILE A 62 1.66 19.19 14.32
CA ILE A 62 2.90 18.61 13.77
C ILE A 62 3.70 17.83 14.83
N SER A 63 3.75 18.31 16.07
CA SER A 63 4.47 17.68 17.18
C SER A 63 3.77 16.44 17.77
N HIS A 64 2.48 16.25 17.52
CA HIS A 64 1.67 15.15 18.08
C HIS A 64 1.30 14.08 17.05
N MET A 65 1.85 14.18 15.83
CA MET A 65 1.52 13.26 14.74
C MET A 65 1.90 11.81 15.01
N ASP A 66 3.02 11.57 15.72
CA ASP A 66 3.46 10.21 16.06
C ASP A 66 2.60 9.56 17.14
N GLU A 67 2.12 10.34 18.11
CA GLU A 67 1.17 9.89 19.12
C GLU A 67 -0.18 9.57 18.48
N ALA A 68 -0.63 10.43 17.57
CA ALA A 68 -1.84 10.21 16.79
C ALA A 68 -1.76 8.96 15.91
N LYS A 69 -0.60 8.71 15.28
CA LYS A 69 -0.35 7.46 14.54
C LYS A 69 -0.53 6.23 15.43
N LYS A 70 0.14 6.19 16.58
CA LYS A 70 0.06 5.05 17.51
C LYS A 70 -1.37 4.82 17.98
N MET A 71 -2.08 5.89 18.33
CA MET A 71 -3.48 5.81 18.77
C MET A 71 -4.39 5.27 17.66
N LEU A 72 -4.28 5.80 16.43
CA LEU A 72 -5.06 5.33 15.28
C LEU A 72 -4.73 3.87 14.92
N TRP A 73 -3.46 3.48 15.02
CA TRP A 73 -3.04 2.09 14.79
C TRP A 73 -3.67 1.12 15.80
N VAL A 74 -3.69 1.48 17.08
CA VAL A 74 -4.30 0.65 18.12
C VAL A 74 -5.80 0.52 17.89
N LEU A 75 -6.48 1.62 17.55
CA LEU A 75 -7.92 1.59 17.27
C LEU A 75 -8.23 0.74 16.04
N LEU A 76 -7.51 0.89 14.93
CA LEU A 76 -7.76 0.10 13.72
C LEU A 76 -7.59 -1.42 13.93
N ASN A 77 -6.75 -1.83 14.89
CA ASN A 77 -6.53 -3.24 15.21
C ASN A 77 -7.49 -3.80 16.26
N ASP A 78 -8.35 -2.97 16.85
CA ASP A 78 -9.30 -3.39 17.88
C ASP A 78 -10.64 -3.77 17.23
N SER A 79 -11.05 -5.02 17.43
CA SER A 79 -12.24 -5.63 16.79
C SER A 79 -13.56 -4.98 17.18
N ASP A 80 -13.58 -4.27 18.33
CA ASP A 80 -14.78 -3.65 18.88
C ASP A 80 -14.92 -2.17 18.48
N THR A 81 -13.94 -1.62 17.75
CA THR A 81 -13.97 -0.22 17.34
C THR A 81 -14.79 -0.04 16.06
N THR A 82 -15.78 0.85 16.13
CA THR A 82 -16.55 1.31 14.98
C THR A 82 -15.97 2.62 14.46
N MET A 83 -16.28 2.97 13.22
CA MET A 83 -15.83 4.23 12.62
C MET A 83 -16.25 5.46 13.44
N SER A 84 -17.38 5.38 14.16
CA SER A 84 -17.85 6.43 15.08
C SER A 84 -16.97 6.55 16.32
N HIS A 85 -16.42 5.44 16.84
CA HIS A 85 -15.46 5.50 17.95
C HIS A 85 -14.14 6.16 17.51
N ILE A 86 -13.68 5.85 16.29
CA ILE A 86 -12.48 6.46 15.72
C ILE A 86 -12.68 7.97 15.50
N SER A 87 -13.81 8.38 14.93
CA SER A 87 -14.10 9.80 14.68
C SER A 87 -14.22 10.62 15.97
N LEU A 88 -14.86 10.06 17.00
CA LEU A 88 -14.93 10.66 18.34
C LEU A 88 -13.54 10.82 18.97
N GLN A 89 -12.71 9.78 18.91
CA GLN A 89 -11.37 9.83 19.49
C GLN A 89 -10.45 10.80 18.74
N VAL A 90 -10.59 10.89 17.41
CA VAL A 90 -9.94 11.90 16.57
C VAL A 90 -10.38 13.30 16.98
N ALA A 91 -11.68 13.57 17.09
CA ALA A 91 -12.22 14.87 17.47
C ALA A 91 -11.78 15.28 18.89
N HIS A 92 -11.80 14.35 19.84
CA HIS A 92 -11.36 14.59 21.21
C HIS A 92 -9.85 14.90 21.29
N THR A 93 -9.02 14.12 20.63
CA THR A 93 -7.55 14.34 20.61
C THR A 93 -7.20 15.62 19.86
N ALA A 94 -7.85 15.89 18.72
CA ALA A 94 -7.68 17.12 17.96
C ALA A 94 -8.13 18.35 18.77
N GLY A 95 -9.25 18.25 19.51
CA GLY A 95 -9.75 19.33 20.37
C GLY A 95 -8.80 19.68 21.51
N LYS A 96 -8.13 18.66 22.10
CA LYS A 96 -7.07 18.86 23.09
C LYS A 96 -5.88 19.61 22.51
N ILE A 97 -5.40 19.23 21.32
CA ILE A 97 -4.27 19.87 20.65
C ILE A 97 -4.61 21.30 20.21
N ARG A 98 -5.86 21.52 19.78
CA ARG A 98 -6.37 22.85 19.37
C ARG A 98 -6.62 23.78 20.56
N GLU A 99 -6.58 23.25 21.80
CA GLU A 99 -7.01 23.93 23.05
C GLU A 99 -8.46 24.46 22.97
N LYS A 100 -9.24 23.92 22.03
CA LYS A 100 -10.63 24.31 21.77
C LYS A 100 -11.43 23.04 21.51
N PRO A 101 -12.36 22.67 22.41
CA PRO A 101 -13.16 21.47 22.23
C PRO A 101 -13.96 21.57 20.93
N PHE A 102 -14.16 20.42 20.31
CA PHE A 102 -15.02 20.29 19.14
C PHE A 102 -16.48 20.47 19.57
N THR A 103 -17.21 21.29 18.84
CA THR A 103 -18.67 21.32 18.92
C THR A 103 -19.26 20.04 18.30
N GLU A 104 -20.47 19.68 18.67
CA GLU A 104 -21.18 18.49 18.16
C GLU A 104 -21.23 18.49 16.61
N LYS A 105 -21.48 19.66 16.01
CA LYS A 105 -21.43 19.86 14.54
C LYS A 105 -20.05 19.65 13.92
N GLU A 106 -18.97 20.04 14.61
CA GLU A 106 -17.61 19.79 14.11
C GLU A 106 -17.25 18.30 14.20
N THR A 107 -17.73 17.59 15.23
CA THR A 107 -17.54 16.14 15.38
C THR A 107 -18.30 15.34 14.31
N GLU A 108 -19.54 15.74 14.00
CA GLU A 108 -20.30 15.19 12.86
C GLU A 108 -19.59 15.45 11.53
N MET A 109 -19.00 16.64 11.36
CA MET A 109 -18.24 16.99 10.16
C MET A 109 -17.01 16.08 9.99
N VAL A 110 -16.24 15.85 11.05
CA VAL A 110 -15.08 14.94 11.04
C VAL A 110 -15.51 13.51 10.71
N SER A 111 -16.63 13.05 11.27
CA SER A 111 -17.19 11.72 10.96
C SER A 111 -17.58 11.60 9.49
N SER A 112 -18.27 12.61 8.94
CA SER A 112 -18.63 12.65 7.52
C SER A 112 -17.40 12.72 6.60
N MET A 113 -16.36 13.45 7.00
CA MET A 113 -15.09 13.49 6.27
C MET A 113 -14.42 12.12 6.24
N MET A 114 -14.47 11.38 7.36
CA MET A 114 -13.88 10.06 7.47
C MET A 114 -14.61 9.04 6.59
N GLU A 115 -15.93 9.00 6.63
CA GLU A 115 -16.75 8.15 5.77
C GLU A 115 -16.52 8.46 4.28
N LYS A 116 -16.54 9.74 3.90
CA LYS A 116 -16.32 10.16 2.50
C LYS A 116 -14.91 9.85 2.02
N THR A 117 -13.91 9.96 2.89
CA THR A 117 -12.51 9.71 2.52
C THR A 117 -12.24 8.23 2.37
N LEU A 118 -12.83 7.37 3.20
CA LEU A 118 -12.64 5.91 3.14
C LEU A 118 -13.62 5.21 2.18
N ALA A 119 -14.57 5.95 1.60
CA ALA A 119 -15.49 5.40 0.62
C ALA A 119 -14.75 4.90 -0.65
N PRO A 120 -15.23 3.82 -1.31
CA PRO A 120 -14.58 3.24 -2.48
C PRO A 120 -14.38 4.18 -3.68
N ASN A 121 -15.14 5.28 -3.75
CA ASN A 121 -15.10 6.27 -4.84
C ASN A 121 -14.38 7.57 -4.43
N SER A 122 -13.64 7.54 -3.32
CA SER A 122 -12.94 8.70 -2.79
C SER A 122 -11.71 9.01 -3.63
N LYS A 123 -11.74 10.15 -4.35
CA LYS A 123 -10.56 10.67 -5.06
C LYS A 123 -9.36 10.90 -4.14
N LEU A 124 -9.61 11.22 -2.87
CA LEU A 124 -8.55 11.40 -1.88
C LEU A 124 -7.92 10.07 -1.53
N TYR A 125 -8.72 9.02 -1.33
CA TYR A 125 -8.22 7.66 -1.12
C TYR A 125 -7.37 7.20 -2.31
N ASP A 126 -7.89 7.35 -3.53
CA ASP A 126 -7.16 6.98 -4.76
C ASP A 126 -5.81 7.71 -4.87
N LEU A 127 -5.79 9.00 -4.51
CA LEU A 127 -4.56 9.80 -4.52
C LEU A 127 -3.56 9.31 -3.47
N ILE A 128 -4.00 9.05 -2.25
CA ILE A 128 -3.15 8.55 -1.17
C ILE A 128 -2.61 7.17 -1.54
N GLN A 129 -3.48 6.29 -2.03
CA GLN A 129 -3.15 4.95 -2.49
C GLN A 129 -2.06 4.99 -3.57
N LYS A 130 -2.19 5.88 -4.56
CA LYS A 130 -1.16 6.13 -5.59
C LYS A 130 0.16 6.60 -4.98
N ARG A 131 0.13 7.57 -4.07
CA ARG A 131 1.33 8.10 -3.40
C ARG A 131 2.06 7.05 -2.57
N VAL A 132 1.34 6.19 -1.86
CA VAL A 132 1.92 5.05 -1.13
C VAL A 132 2.56 4.08 -2.13
N GLY A 133 1.87 3.75 -3.22
CA GLY A 133 2.39 2.89 -4.27
C GLY A 133 3.67 3.43 -4.94
N GLU A 134 3.74 4.74 -5.19
CA GLU A 134 4.93 5.39 -5.76
C GLU A 134 6.13 5.34 -4.82
N ASN A 135 5.92 5.56 -3.52
CA ASN A 135 6.98 5.43 -2.52
C ASN A 135 7.43 3.98 -2.35
N LEU A 136 6.50 3.01 -2.37
CA LEU A 136 6.83 1.59 -2.36
C LEU A 136 7.69 1.19 -3.57
N LYS A 137 7.36 1.68 -4.77
CA LYS A 137 8.19 1.46 -5.97
C LYS A 137 9.63 1.93 -5.75
N LYS A 138 9.82 3.11 -5.17
CA LYS A 138 11.15 3.65 -4.86
C LYS A 138 11.91 2.77 -3.88
N VAL A 139 11.26 2.30 -2.81
CA VAL A 139 11.87 1.38 -1.85
C VAL A 139 12.24 0.05 -2.50
N ILE A 140 11.40 -0.50 -3.37
CA ILE A 140 11.67 -1.77 -4.03
C ILE A 140 12.89 -1.67 -4.96
N VAL A 141 13.05 -0.54 -5.65
CA VAL A 141 14.18 -0.32 -6.56
C VAL A 141 15.46 0.04 -5.80
N ASN A 142 15.38 0.95 -4.84
CA ASN A 142 16.55 1.56 -4.20
C ASN A 142 16.90 0.92 -2.85
N GLY A 143 15.98 0.20 -2.22
CA GLY A 143 16.11 -0.34 -0.86
C GLY A 143 15.96 0.69 0.25
N VAL A 144 15.65 1.95 -0.07
CA VAL A 144 15.54 3.05 0.89
C VAL A 144 14.36 3.96 0.55
N THR A 145 13.83 4.64 1.57
CA THR A 145 12.80 5.65 1.46
C THR A 145 13.38 6.99 0.98
N ASP A 146 12.64 7.69 0.12
CA ASP A 146 12.93 9.07 -0.27
C ASP A 146 12.22 10.02 0.71
N LYS A 147 12.97 10.56 1.68
CA LYS A 147 12.41 11.40 2.75
C LYS A 147 11.73 12.65 2.24
N ASP A 148 12.25 13.26 1.17
CA ASP A 148 11.67 14.46 0.58
C ASP A 148 10.34 14.14 -0.10
N MET A 149 10.28 13.02 -0.83
CA MET A 149 9.06 12.53 -1.46
C MET A 149 8.01 12.14 -0.42
N MET A 150 8.42 11.45 0.66
CA MET A 150 7.54 11.07 1.77
C MET A 150 6.95 12.30 2.46
N GLY A 151 7.77 13.33 2.71
CA GLY A 151 7.31 14.62 3.23
C GLY A 151 6.30 15.31 2.31
N LYS A 152 6.59 15.41 1.00
CA LYS A 152 5.68 15.99 -0.01
C LYS A 152 4.36 15.25 -0.12
N HIS A 153 4.39 13.93 0.03
CA HIS A 153 3.19 13.08 -0.05
C HIS A 153 2.39 13.03 1.25
N GLY A 154 2.92 13.58 2.36
CA GLY A 154 2.28 13.53 3.67
C GLY A 154 2.41 12.17 4.36
N LEU A 155 3.43 11.40 4.02
CA LEU A 155 3.69 10.03 4.48
C LEU A 155 4.87 9.94 5.45
N ALA A 156 5.41 11.07 5.92
CA ALA A 156 6.60 11.09 6.77
C ALA A 156 6.48 10.19 8.02
N GLN A 157 5.31 10.16 8.65
CA GLN A 157 5.04 9.34 9.83
C GLN A 157 4.95 7.83 9.53
N LEU A 158 4.80 7.48 8.25
CA LEU A 158 4.63 6.11 7.76
C LEU A 158 5.91 5.57 7.08
N GLU A 159 7.05 6.26 7.28
CA GLU A 159 8.32 5.88 6.67
C GLU A 159 8.72 4.43 6.99
N THR A 160 8.62 4.04 8.26
CA THR A 160 9.00 2.70 8.72
C THR A 160 8.14 1.62 8.10
N GLU A 161 6.82 1.83 8.06
CA GLU A 161 5.84 0.88 7.54
C GLU A 161 5.98 0.69 6.02
N VAL A 162 6.17 1.79 5.28
CA VAL A 162 6.44 1.76 3.84
C VAL A 162 7.79 1.11 3.54
N LEU A 163 8.82 1.39 4.34
CA LEU A 163 10.14 0.77 4.19
C LEU A 163 10.06 -0.74 4.42
N ASP A 164 9.46 -1.19 5.52
CA ASP A 164 9.36 -2.62 5.85
C ASP A 164 8.60 -3.39 4.76
N LEU A 165 7.43 -2.90 4.35
CA LEU A 165 6.65 -3.52 3.29
C LEU A 165 7.43 -3.57 1.97
N GLY A 166 8.09 -2.48 1.59
CA GLY A 166 8.91 -2.42 0.38
C GLY A 166 10.09 -3.41 0.40
N ILE A 167 10.76 -3.57 1.54
CA ILE A 167 11.85 -4.54 1.71
C ILE A 167 11.32 -5.98 1.64
N ARG A 168 10.19 -6.28 2.28
CA ARG A 168 9.57 -7.62 2.21
C ARG A 168 9.17 -7.97 0.78
N ILE A 169 8.54 -7.06 0.05
CA ILE A 169 8.19 -7.24 -1.37
C ILE A 169 9.46 -7.46 -2.20
N ARG A 170 10.48 -6.63 -2.02
CA ARG A 170 11.76 -6.73 -2.75
C ARG A 170 12.41 -8.09 -2.57
N LYS A 171 12.49 -8.62 -1.35
CA LYS A 171 13.08 -9.94 -1.07
C LYS A 171 12.36 -11.05 -1.86
N VAL A 172 11.04 -11.01 -1.90
CA VAL A 172 10.23 -11.98 -2.67
C VAL A 172 10.46 -11.83 -4.17
N MET A 173 10.58 -10.60 -4.65
CA MET A 173 10.89 -10.32 -6.06
C MET A 173 12.27 -10.83 -6.45
N GLU A 174 13.28 -10.59 -5.62
CA GLU A 174 14.65 -11.07 -5.84
C GLU A 174 14.71 -12.59 -5.84
N LEU A 175 14.00 -13.25 -4.91
CA LEU A 175 13.88 -14.71 -4.89
C LEU A 175 13.20 -15.25 -6.15
N ASN A 176 12.05 -14.68 -6.52
CA ASN A 176 11.31 -15.09 -7.72
C ASN A 176 12.14 -14.87 -8.99
N ARG A 177 12.92 -13.79 -9.07
CA ARG A 177 13.84 -13.53 -10.17
C ARG A 177 15.01 -14.52 -10.18
N ALA A 178 15.56 -14.88 -9.02
CA ALA A 178 16.66 -15.83 -8.95
C ALA A 178 16.24 -17.23 -9.39
N VAL A 179 15.05 -17.67 -9.00
CA VAL A 179 14.54 -19.03 -9.29
C VAL A 179 13.94 -19.12 -10.69
N PHE A 180 13.06 -18.20 -11.07
CA PHE A 180 12.28 -18.28 -12.30
C PHE A 180 12.71 -17.29 -13.37
N GLY A 181 13.73 -16.45 -13.11
CA GLY A 181 14.16 -15.40 -14.04
C GLY A 181 14.54 -15.93 -15.43
N ARG A 182 15.20 -17.09 -15.50
CA ARG A 182 15.54 -17.72 -16.78
C ARG A 182 14.29 -18.16 -17.56
N LEU A 183 13.28 -18.69 -16.87
CA LEU A 183 12.01 -19.06 -17.50
C LEU A 183 11.25 -17.83 -17.99
N TYR A 184 11.25 -16.73 -17.22
CA TYR A 184 10.64 -15.47 -17.67
C TYR A 184 11.35 -14.87 -18.88
N ILE A 185 12.68 -14.94 -18.95
CA ILE A 185 13.45 -14.50 -20.13
C ILE A 185 13.09 -15.37 -21.33
N ALA A 186 13.12 -16.70 -21.19
CA ALA A 186 12.75 -17.61 -22.28
C ALA A 186 11.31 -17.40 -22.78
N LEU A 187 10.36 -17.16 -21.88
CA LEU A 187 8.97 -16.83 -22.24
C LEU A 187 8.86 -15.49 -22.98
N LEU A 188 9.60 -14.46 -22.54
CA LEU A 188 9.61 -13.17 -23.21
C LEU A 188 10.26 -13.26 -24.60
N ASP A 189 11.32 -14.03 -24.72
CA ASP A 189 12.00 -14.31 -25.99
C ASP A 189 11.05 -15.08 -26.94
N ASP A 190 10.31 -16.07 -26.45
CA ASP A 190 9.29 -16.80 -27.24
C ASP A 190 8.13 -15.89 -27.68
N ILE A 191 7.66 -14.99 -26.82
CA ILE A 191 6.58 -14.03 -27.15
C ILE A 191 7.05 -13.02 -28.20
N THR A 192 8.29 -12.53 -28.10
CA THR A 192 8.86 -11.56 -29.06
C THR A 192 9.22 -12.24 -30.39
N ALA A 193 9.79 -13.45 -30.34
CA ALA A 193 10.02 -14.32 -31.48
C ALA A 193 8.73 -14.68 -32.23
N GLY A 194 7.64 -14.94 -31.51
CA GLY A 194 6.31 -15.17 -32.08
C GLY A 194 5.69 -13.94 -32.74
N ALA A 195 6.12 -12.73 -32.34
CA ALA A 195 5.72 -11.47 -32.99
C ALA A 195 6.53 -11.18 -34.26
N ASP A 196 7.80 -11.63 -34.32
CA ASP A 196 8.73 -11.38 -35.44
C ASP A 196 8.89 -12.57 -36.40
N GLY A 197 8.21 -13.70 -36.18
CA GLY A 197 8.24 -14.87 -37.06
C GLY A 197 9.58 -15.62 -37.08
N VAL A 198 10.46 -15.40 -36.10
CA VAL A 198 11.77 -16.06 -35.99
C VAL A 198 11.68 -17.17 -34.97
N THR A 199 11.98 -18.42 -35.34
CA THR A 199 11.98 -19.56 -34.42
C THR A 199 13.17 -19.49 -33.46
N SER A 200 12.91 -19.12 -32.19
CA SER A 200 13.89 -19.22 -31.09
C SER A 200 13.78 -20.59 -30.39
N PRO A 201 14.82 -21.05 -29.66
CA PRO A 201 14.85 -22.39 -29.09
C PRO A 201 13.82 -22.52 -27.95
N SER A 202 12.78 -23.31 -28.23
CA SER A 202 11.64 -23.63 -27.37
C SER A 202 11.99 -23.75 -25.89
N ALA A 203 11.15 -23.14 -25.04
CA ALA A 203 11.14 -23.27 -23.57
C ALA A 203 11.26 -24.72 -23.05
N ALA A 204 10.96 -25.74 -23.85
CA ALA A 204 11.18 -27.14 -23.52
C ALA A 204 12.66 -27.51 -23.29
N ALA A 205 13.60 -26.81 -23.92
CA ALA A 205 15.04 -27.06 -23.76
C ALA A 205 15.60 -26.54 -22.43
N VAL A 206 14.97 -25.54 -21.81
CA VAL A 206 15.41 -24.97 -20.52
C VAL A 206 15.00 -25.84 -19.33
N LEU A 207 13.98 -26.68 -19.50
CA LEU A 207 13.47 -27.60 -18.46
C LEU A 207 14.25 -28.92 -18.37
N SER A 208 15.24 -29.14 -19.23
CA SER A 208 16.00 -30.40 -19.33
C SER A 208 17.49 -30.26 -18.96
N GLY A 209 17.91 -29.16 -18.34
CA GLY A 209 19.30 -28.89 -17.90
C GLY A 209 19.41 -28.50 -16.44
#